data_AF-A0A2E3MT63-F1
#
_entry.id   AF-A0A2E3MT63-F1
#
_cell.length_a   1.000
_cell.length_b   1.000
_cell.length_c   1.000
_cell.angle_alpha   90.00
_cell.angle_beta   90.00
_cell.angle_gamma   90.00
#
_symmetry.space_group_name_H-M   'P 1'
#
loop_
_entity.id
_entity.type
_entity.pdbx_description
1 polymer ?
#
loop_
_entity_poly.entity_id
_entity_poly.type
_entity_poly.pdbx_seq_one_letter_code
_entity_poly.pdbx_strand_id
1 'polypeptide(L)'
;MKIRVVTMGRHYHETEDLPEFLELQEQASLDQAIERLRQLLPPGVDFPGSCLIALSGKHVGSIDSHSAVPLSDGDELMLLAPVAGG
;
A
#
# COMPACT_ATOMS: atom_id res chain seq x y z
N MET A 1 15.13 1.90 -5.67
CA MET A 1 14.89 2.02 -4.21
C MET A 1 14.00 0.90 -3.74
N LYS A 2 14.11 0.56 -2.46
CA LYS A 2 13.39 -0.53 -1.83
C LYS A 2 12.58 0.00 -0.65
N ILE A 3 11.28 -0.26 -0.66
CA ILE A 3 10.39 0.09 0.46
C ILE A 3 9.86 -1.19 1.12
N ARG A 4 9.49 -1.09 2.39
CA ARG A 4 8.78 -2.17 3.10
C ARG A 4 7.29 -2.00 2.93
N VAL A 5 6.56 -3.09 2.73
CA VAL A 5 5.10 -3.11 2.55
C VAL A 5 4.46 -3.93 3.65
N VAL A 6 3.45 -3.34 4.29
CA VAL A 6 2.69 -3.97 5.37
C VAL A 6 1.20 -3.86 5.04
N THR A 7 0.53 -4.99 4.86
CA THR A 7 -0.92 -5.05 4.64
C THR A 7 -1.62 -5.59 5.88
N MET A 8 -2.65 -4.88 6.36
CA MET A 8 -3.40 -5.25 7.56
C MET A 8 -4.89 -4.93 7.41
N GLY A 9 -5.72 -5.46 8.32
CA GLY A 9 -7.14 -5.13 8.41
C GLY A 9 -8.03 -6.28 7.95
N ARG A 10 -9.15 -5.99 7.28
CA ARG A 10 -9.98 -7.05 6.66
C ARG A 10 -9.36 -7.49 5.34
N HIS A 11 -9.65 -8.73 4.93
CA HIS A 11 -9.24 -9.25 3.63
C HIS A 11 -7.72 -9.32 3.39
N TYR A 12 -6.87 -9.18 4.42
CA TYR A 12 -5.41 -9.30 4.28
C TYR A 12 -4.95 -10.67 3.79
N HIS A 13 -5.77 -11.71 3.98
CA HIS A 13 -5.48 -13.04 3.43
C HIS A 13 -5.40 -13.04 1.90
N GLU A 14 -6.08 -12.10 1.23
CA GLU A 14 -6.04 -11.89 -0.22
C GLU A 14 -4.73 -11.22 -0.66
N THR A 15 -3.94 -10.71 0.30
CA THR A 15 -2.65 -10.04 0.09
C THR A 15 -1.48 -10.81 0.71
N GLU A 16 -1.68 -12.05 1.16
CA GLU A 16 -0.65 -12.88 1.81
C GLU A 16 0.56 -13.18 0.91
N ASP A 17 0.34 -13.25 -0.40
CA ASP A 17 1.40 -13.51 -1.39
C ASP A 17 2.17 -12.24 -1.79
N LEU A 18 1.79 -11.07 -1.27
CA LEU A 18 2.54 -9.85 -1.54
C LEU A 18 3.92 -9.90 -0.88
N PRO A 19 4.96 -9.36 -1.54
CA PRO A 19 6.29 -9.34 -0.97
C PRO A 19 6.34 -8.35 0.22
N GLU A 20 7.10 -8.71 1.25
CA GLU A 20 7.40 -7.77 2.37
C GLU A 20 8.13 -6.52 1.88
N PHE A 21 8.90 -6.61 0.78
CA PHE A 21 9.62 -5.49 0.21
C PHE A 21 9.29 -5.29 -1.27
N LEU A 22 9.09 -4.04 -1.65
CA LEU A 22 8.79 -3.64 -3.01
C LEU A 22 9.98 -2.87 -3.59
N GLU A 23 10.55 -3.42 -4.66
CA GLU A 23 11.56 -2.73 -5.46
C GLU A 23 10.87 -1.78 -6.45
N LEU A 24 11.26 -0.51 -6.41
CA LEU A 24 10.73 0.58 -7.22
C LEU A 24 11.88 1.35 -7.88
N GLN A 25 11.54 2.11 -8.91
CA GLN A 25 12.48 3.07 -9.49
C GLN A 25 12.86 4.15 -8.45
N GLU A 26 14.03 4.74 -8.62
CA GLU A 26 14.43 5.90 -7.81
C GLU A 26 13.39 7.01 -7.92
N GLN A 27 13.05 7.64 -6.78
CA GLN A 27 12.08 8.75 -6.70
C GLN A 27 10.65 8.37 -7.11
N ALA A 28 10.26 7.10 -7.01
CA ALA A 28 8.89 6.70 -7.33
C ALA A 28 7.86 7.38 -6.41
N SER A 29 6.65 7.59 -6.93
CA SER A 29 5.53 8.12 -6.16
C SER A 29 4.74 7.03 -5.45
N LEU A 30 3.93 7.44 -4.47
CA LEU A 30 2.96 6.57 -3.82
C LEU A 30 2.02 5.90 -4.83
N ASP A 31 1.51 6.62 -5.83
CA ASP A 31 0.67 6.05 -6.90
C ASP A 31 1.36 4.90 -7.64
N GLN A 32 2.65 5.06 -7.96
CA GLN A 32 3.43 4.03 -8.64
C GLN A 32 3.64 2.79 -7.77
N ALA A 33 3.81 2.97 -6.46
CA ALA A 33 3.87 1.84 -5.53
C ALA A 33 2.53 1.09 -5.45
N ILE A 34 1.41 1.81 -5.35
CA ILE A 34 0.07 1.22 -5.33
C ILE A 34 -0.19 0.43 -6.62
N GLU A 35 0.11 1.04 -7.77
CA GLU A 35 -0.06 0.38 -9.07
C GLU A 35 0.82 -0.87 -9.18
N ARG A 36 2.06 -0.81 -8.69
CA ARG A 36 2.94 -1.98 -8.67
C ARG A 36 2.40 -3.08 -7.76
N LEU A 37 1.83 -2.74 -6.60
CA LEU A 37 1.21 -3.72 -5.71
C LEU A 37 -0.04 -4.35 -6.34
N ARG A 38 -0.87 -3.57 -7.03
CA ARG A 38 -2.04 -4.10 -7.76
C ARG A 38 -1.65 -5.14 -8.80
N GLN A 39 -0.54 -4.94 -9.50
CA GLN A 39 -0.02 -5.89 -10.48
C GLN A 39 0.48 -7.21 -9.86
N LEU A 40 0.71 -7.24 -8.55
CA LEU A 40 1.15 -8.43 -7.81
C LEU A 40 -0.03 -9.16 -7.15
N LEU A 41 -1.22 -8.54 -7.11
CA LEU A 41 -2.41 -9.17 -6.56
C LEU A 41 -2.92 -10.29 -7.48
N PRO A 42 -3.63 -11.29 -6.93
CA PRO A 42 -4.33 -12.27 -7.74
C PRO A 42 -5.34 -11.62 -8.69
N PRO A 43 -5.63 -12.24 -9.86
CA PRO A 43 -6.61 -11.71 -10.79
C PRO A 43 -7.99 -11.50 -10.13
N GLY A 44 -8.55 -10.29 -10.30
CA GLY A 44 -9.85 -9.92 -9.75
C GLY A 44 -9.82 -9.43 -8.29
N VAL A 45 -8.65 -9.42 -7.64
CA VAL A 45 -8.44 -8.81 -6.33
C VAL A 45 -7.90 -7.40 -6.50
N ASP A 46 -8.40 -6.45 -5.72
CA ASP A 46 -7.91 -5.07 -5.65
C ASP A 46 -7.97 -4.56 -4.21
N PHE A 47 -7.22 -3.51 -3.91
CA PHE A 47 -7.35 -2.80 -2.65
C PHE A 47 -8.66 -2.03 -2.62
N PRO A 48 -9.49 -2.18 -1.57
CA PRO A 48 -10.68 -1.35 -1.41
C PRO A 48 -10.29 0.13 -1.42
N GLY A 49 -11.07 0.97 -2.10
CA GLY A 49 -10.83 2.42 -2.17
C GLY A 49 -10.76 3.13 -0.81
N SER A 50 -11.42 2.56 0.19
CA SER A 50 -11.40 3.01 1.59
C SER A 50 -10.19 2.52 2.40
N CYS A 51 -9.34 1.66 1.83
CA CYS A 51 -8.11 1.20 2.46
C CYS A 51 -7.21 2.39 2.78
N LEU A 52 -6.90 2.57 4.06
CA LEU A 52 -6.09 3.68 4.56
C LEU A 52 -4.62 3.44 4.26
N ILE A 53 -3.89 4.53 4.05
CA ILE A 53 -2.47 4.49 3.69
C ILE A 53 -1.69 5.27 4.75
N ALA A 54 -0.68 4.62 5.33
CA ALA A 54 0.34 5.29 6.11
C ALA A 54 1.72 5.09 5.48
N LEU A 55 2.49 6.17 5.42
CA LEU A 55 3.87 6.17 4.95
C LEU A 55 4.79 6.56 6.11
N SER A 56 5.68 5.67 6.51
CA SER A 56 6.65 5.86 7.60
C SER A 56 6.01 6.43 8.86
N GLY A 57 4.86 5.87 9.24
CA GLY A 57 4.07 6.24 10.43
C GLY A 57 3.10 7.41 10.24
N LYS A 58 3.06 8.06 9.07
CA LYS A 58 2.15 9.18 8.79
C LYS A 58 0.99 8.73 7.90
N HIS A 59 -0.25 8.91 8.37
CA HIS A 59 -1.44 8.73 7.52
C HIS A 59 -1.47 9.77 6.38
N VAL A 60 -1.62 9.30 5.15
CA VAL A 60 -1.60 10.14 3.92
C VAL A 60 -2.91 10.10 3.12
N GLY A 61 -3.90 9.33 3.59
CA GLY A 61 -5.24 9.24 3.02
C GLY A 61 -5.67 7.78 2.79
N SER A 62 -6.52 7.56 1.79
CA SER A 62 -6.95 6.23 1.36
C SER A 62 -6.57 5.95 -0.10
N ILE A 63 -6.72 4.70 -0.55
CA ILE A 63 -6.48 4.31 -1.95
C ILE A 63 -7.18 5.26 -2.94
N ASP A 64 -8.45 5.61 -2.70
CA ASP A 64 -9.20 6.52 -3.57
C ASP A 64 -8.84 8.01 -3.40
N SER A 65 -8.30 8.39 -2.24
CA SER A 65 -8.07 9.79 -1.89
C SER A 65 -6.89 9.92 -0.96
N HIS A 66 -5.68 9.97 -1.53
CA HIS A 66 -4.44 10.21 -0.81
C HIS A 66 -3.66 11.38 -1.38
N SER A 67 -2.72 11.89 -0.59
CA SER A 67 -1.79 12.93 -1.03
C SER A 67 -0.77 12.36 -2.02
N ALA A 68 -0.44 13.12 -3.07
CA ALA A 68 0.68 12.80 -3.94
C ALA A 68 1.99 13.01 -3.19
N VAL A 69 2.57 11.93 -2.67
CA VAL A 69 3.80 11.94 -1.86
C VAL A 69 4.89 11.18 -2.60
N PRO A 70 6.10 11.75 -2.77
CA PRO A 70 7.25 11.00 -3.25
C PRO A 70 7.73 10.02 -2.18
N LEU A 71 8.17 8.84 -2.58
CA LEU A 71 8.72 7.84 -1.69
C LEU A 71 10.24 7.97 -1.60
N SER A 72 10.78 7.56 -0.46
CA SER A 72 12.22 7.46 -0.21
C SER A 72 12.64 6.00 -0.04
N ASP A 73 13.91 5.72 -0.29
CA ASP A 73 14.49 4.41 0.02
C ASP A 73 14.33 4.08 1.51
N GLY A 74 13.91 2.86 1.81
CA GLY A 74 13.67 2.39 3.17
C GLY A 74 12.35 2.82 3.80
N ASP A 75 11.48 3.55 3.08
CA ASP A 75 10.14 3.90 3.60
C ASP A 75 9.32 2.65 3.93
N GLU A 76 8.45 2.77 4.94
CA GLU A 76 7.43 1.76 5.24
C GLU A 76 6.07 2.22 4.72
N LEU A 77 5.53 1.50 3.75
CA LEU A 77 4.18 1.68 3.23
C LEU A 77 3.23 0.70 3.92
N MET A 78 2.25 1.23 4.63
CA MET A 78 1.22 0.45 5.31
C MET A 78 -0.14 0.68 4.67
N LEU A 79 -0.82 -0.42 4.29
CA LEU A 79 -2.17 -0.44 3.77
C LEU A 79 -3.10 -1.09 4.79
N LEU A 80 -4.10 -0.35 5.26
CA LEU A 80 -5.03 -0.78 6.30
C LEU A 80 -6.46 -0.81 5.78
N ALA A 81 -6.98 -2.00 5.53
CA ALA A 81 -8.40 -2.16 5.21
C ALA A 81 -9.26 -1.85 6.45
N PRO A 82 -10.23 -0.92 6.39
CA PRO A 82 -11.00 -0.50 7.56
C PRO A 82 -11.69 -1.69 8.23
N VAL A 83 -11.52 -1.80 9.55
CA VAL A 83 -12.32 -2.68 10.38
C VAL A 83 -13.58 -1.92 10.78
N ALA A 84 -14.77 -2.41 10.44
CA ALA A 84 -16.02 -1.76 10.87
C ALA A 84 -15.99 -1.61 12.39
N GLY A 85 -16.12 -0.36 12.87
CA GLY A 85 -16.20 -0.05 14.29
C GLY A 85 -17.44 -0.71 14.89
N GLY A 86 -17.22 -1.52 15.92
CA GLY A 86 -18.27 -2.00 16.82
C GLY A 86 -18.45 -1.07 18.00
#